data_AF-A0A9X0WLA0-F1
#
_entry.id   AF-A0A9X0WLA0-F1
#
_cell.length_a   1.000
_cell.length_b   1.000
_cell.length_c   1.000
_cell.angle_alpha   90.00
_cell.angle_beta   90.00
_cell.angle_gamma   90.00
#
_symmetry.space_group_name_H-M   'P 1'
#
loop_
_entity.id
_entity.type
_entity.pdbx_description
1 polymer ?
#
loop_
_entity_poly.entity_id
_entity_poly.type
_entity_poly.pdbx_seq_one_letter_code
_entity_poly.pdbx_strand_id
1 'polypeptide(L)'
;EVLEYWFFERFRGLTAKEIWAMLNLLTPIQETRAYQSIFAEGEAKGEAKGEAKGEAKGKASTLKRLSTRRFGPVPAWAERRIDAATVAQLDGWLDGIFDAANVEDLIGPASG
;
A
#
# COMPACT_ATOMS: atom_id res chain seq x y z
N GLU A 1 -20.18 -22.66 -25.63
CA GLU A 1 -20.43 -23.31 -26.94
C GLU A 1 -21.80 -22.99 -27.56
N VAL A 2 -22.96 -23.25 -26.93
CA VAL A 2 -24.28 -23.03 -27.59
C VAL A 2 -24.52 -21.59 -28.09
N LEU A 3 -24.01 -20.59 -27.36
CA LEU A 3 -24.18 -19.17 -27.71
C LEU A 3 -23.34 -18.76 -28.94
N GLU A 4 -22.16 -19.36 -29.11
CA GLU A 4 -21.27 -19.09 -30.22
C GLU A 4 -21.86 -19.64 -31.53
N TYR A 5 -22.32 -20.90 -31.50
CA TYR A 5 -22.99 -21.51 -32.66
C TYR A 5 -24.20 -20.70 -33.12
N TRP A 6 -25.02 -20.21 -32.18
CA TRP A 6 -26.16 -19.34 -32.53
C TRP A 6 -25.72 -18.02 -33.19
N PHE A 7 -24.61 -17.42 -32.74
CA PHE A 7 -24.06 -16.20 -33.35
C PHE A 7 -23.57 -16.43 -34.78
N PHE A 8 -22.89 -17.55 -35.03
CA PHE A 8 -22.45 -17.93 -36.38
C PHE A 8 -23.62 -18.15 -37.34
N GLU A 9 -24.73 -18.74 -36.88
CA GLU A 9 -25.92 -18.91 -37.72
C GLU A 9 -26.70 -17.61 -37.96
N ARG A 10 -26.69 -16.70 -36.97
CA ARG A 10 -27.39 -15.40 -37.01
C ARG A 10 -26.68 -14.38 -37.91
N PHE A 11 -25.34 -14.40 -37.94
CA PHE A 11 -24.50 -13.43 -38.64
C PHE A 11 -23.67 -14.07 -39.77
N ARG A 12 -24.36 -14.65 -40.76
CA ARG A 12 -23.74 -15.41 -41.86
C ARG A 12 -22.84 -14.60 -42.81
N GLY A 13 -22.90 -13.28 -42.74
CA GLY A 13 -22.09 -12.37 -43.56
C GLY A 13 -20.77 -11.95 -42.92
N LEU A 14 -20.51 -12.36 -41.68
CA LEU A 14 -19.30 -12.00 -40.94
C LEU A 14 -18.32 -13.18 -40.90
N THR A 15 -17.04 -12.86 -40.94
CA THR A 15 -15.96 -13.82 -40.71
C THR A 15 -15.88 -14.20 -39.25
N ALA A 16 -15.26 -15.35 -38.95
CA ALA A 16 -15.05 -15.78 -37.57
C ALA A 16 -14.28 -14.74 -36.74
N LYS A 17 -13.34 -14.00 -37.36
CA LYS A 17 -12.61 -12.92 -36.70
C LYS A 17 -13.50 -11.74 -36.31
N GLU A 18 -14.48 -11.40 -37.15
CA GLU A 18 -15.44 -10.32 -36.87
C GLU A 18 -16.48 -10.73 -35.81
N ILE A 19 -16.93 -11.98 -35.84
CA ILE A 19 -17.83 -12.55 -34.82
C ILE A 19 -17.12 -12.60 -33.46
N TRP A 20 -15.86 -13.02 -33.43
CA TRP A 20 -15.03 -12.96 -32.21
C TRP A 20 -14.81 -11.53 -31.73
N ALA A 21 -14.64 -10.56 -32.62
CA ALA A 21 -14.52 -9.16 -32.24
C ALA A 21 -15.82 -8.63 -31.60
N MET A 22 -17.00 -9.02 -32.11
CA MET A 22 -18.29 -8.70 -31.50
C MET A 22 -18.49 -9.37 -30.14
N LEU A 23 -18.02 -10.62 -29.98
CA LEU A 23 -18.05 -11.33 -28.71
C LEU A 23 -17.10 -10.71 -27.67
N ASN A 24 -15.92 -10.25 -28.09
CA ASN A 24 -14.97 -9.49 -27.27
C ASN A 24 -15.44 -8.06 -26.92
N LEU A 25 -16.53 -7.58 -27.54
CA LEU A 25 -17.12 -6.25 -27.32
C LEU A 25 -18.28 -6.25 -26.29
N LEU A 26 -18.68 -7.40 -25.74
CA LEU A 26 -19.97 -7.52 -25.04
C LEU A 26 -20.03 -6.97 -23.61
N THR A 27 -18.89 -6.73 -22.97
CA THR A 27 -18.72 -5.78 -21.86
C THR A 27 -17.22 -5.57 -21.73
N PRO A 28 -16.68 -4.34 -21.81
CA PRO A 28 -15.35 -4.07 -21.28
C PRO A 28 -15.23 -4.75 -19.92
N ILE A 29 -14.13 -5.45 -19.67
CA ILE A 29 -13.90 -6.16 -18.40
C ILE A 29 -14.13 -5.20 -17.22
N GLN A 30 -13.83 -3.91 -17.41
CA GLN A 30 -14.08 -2.79 -16.51
C GLN A 30 -15.55 -2.59 -16.10
N GLU A 31 -16.49 -2.95 -16.97
CA GLU A 31 -17.94 -2.88 -16.74
C GLU A 31 -18.48 -4.14 -16.05
N THR A 32 -17.68 -5.21 -15.95
CA THR A 32 -18.10 -6.40 -15.22
C THR A 32 -18.08 -6.13 -13.71
N ARG A 33 -19.12 -6.58 -13.00
CA ARG A 33 -19.19 -6.48 -11.53
C ARG A 33 -17.99 -7.16 -10.85
N ALA A 34 -17.52 -8.26 -11.41
CA ALA A 34 -16.35 -8.99 -10.91
C ALA A 34 -15.09 -8.10 -10.93
N TYR A 35 -14.82 -7.42 -12.04
CA TYR A 35 -13.68 -6.50 -12.13
C TYR A 35 -13.84 -5.30 -11.21
N GLN A 36 -15.00 -4.67 -11.18
CA GLN A 36 -15.25 -3.52 -10.30
C GLN A 36 -15.00 -3.86 -8.84
N SER A 37 -15.43 -5.06 -8.40
CA SER A 37 -15.18 -5.55 -7.05
C SER A 37 -13.67 -5.75 -6.77
N ILE A 38 -12.95 -6.40 -7.67
CA ILE A 38 -11.50 -6.64 -7.51
C ILE A 38 -10.73 -5.32 -7.53
N PHE A 39 -11.10 -4.42 -8.42
CA PHE A 39 -10.48 -3.11 -8.54
C PHE A 39 -10.70 -2.27 -7.27
N ALA A 40 -11.95 -2.21 -6.76
CA ALA A 40 -12.27 -1.50 -5.53
C ALA A 40 -11.53 -2.09 -4.31
N GLU A 41 -11.42 -3.42 -4.20
CA GLU A 41 -10.63 -4.06 -3.14
C GLU A 41 -9.13 -3.71 -3.27
N GLY A 42 -8.61 -3.69 -4.50
CA GLY A 42 -7.24 -3.29 -4.81
C GLY A 42 -6.96 -1.84 -4.44
N GLU A 43 -7.86 -0.91 -4.78
CA GLU A 43 -7.77 0.51 -4.41
C GLU A 43 -7.81 0.68 -2.89
N ALA A 44 -8.80 0.08 -2.21
CA ALA A 44 -8.92 0.17 -0.75
C ALA A 44 -7.67 -0.37 -0.04
N LYS A 45 -7.13 -1.50 -0.50
CA LYS A 45 -5.88 -2.06 0.05
C LYS A 45 -4.67 -1.17 -0.25
N GLY A 46 -4.63 -0.56 -1.43
CA GLY A 46 -3.60 0.38 -1.85
C GLY A 46 -3.59 1.64 -0.98
N GLU A 47 -4.76 2.22 -0.76
CA GLU A 47 -4.98 3.40 0.09
C GLU A 47 -4.58 3.10 1.54
N ALA A 48 -5.09 2.02 2.13
CA ALA A 48 -4.76 1.64 3.50
C ALA A 48 -3.25 1.40 3.69
N LYS A 49 -2.59 0.75 2.73
CA LYS A 49 -1.12 0.56 2.75
C LYS A 49 -0.37 1.89 2.57
N GLY A 50 -0.91 2.78 1.73
CA GLY A 50 -0.38 4.12 1.49
C GLY A 50 -0.41 4.99 2.74
N GLU A 51 -1.57 5.07 3.40
CA GLU A 51 -1.75 5.78 4.67
C GLU A 51 -0.83 5.24 5.75
N ALA A 52 -0.83 3.92 6.00
CA ALA A 52 0.01 3.32 7.03
C ALA A 52 1.50 3.60 6.80
N LYS A 53 1.97 3.53 5.55
CA LYS A 53 3.36 3.85 5.19
C LYS A 53 3.66 5.34 5.32
N GLY A 54 2.71 6.19 4.96
CA GLY A 54 2.81 7.65 5.08
C GLY A 54 2.91 8.08 6.54
N GLU A 55 2.04 7.54 7.39
CA GLU A 55 2.02 7.78 8.83
C GLU A 55 3.33 7.32 9.49
N ALA A 56 3.77 6.08 9.25
CA ALA A 56 5.03 5.57 9.80
C ALA A 56 6.23 6.45 9.42
N LYS A 57 6.32 6.86 8.14
CA LYS A 57 7.38 7.77 7.67
C LYS A 57 7.31 9.15 8.33
N GLY A 58 6.11 9.70 8.49
CA GLY A 58 5.89 11.00 9.13
C GLY A 58 6.32 11.00 10.60
N LYS A 59 5.93 9.95 11.33
CA LYS A 59 6.30 9.76 12.74
C LYS A 59 7.80 9.50 12.90
N ALA A 60 8.39 8.63 12.07
CA ALA A 60 9.83 8.36 12.07
C ALA A 60 10.66 9.63 11.81
N SER A 61 10.26 10.44 10.82
CA SER A 61 10.89 11.74 10.54
C SER A 61 10.79 12.71 11.71
N THR A 62 9.60 12.80 12.33
CA THR A 62 9.37 13.63 13.52
C THR A 62 10.24 13.19 14.68
N LEU A 63 10.26 11.89 14.97
CA LEU A 63 11.05 11.32 16.06
C LEU A 63 12.55 11.57 15.86
N LYS A 64 13.08 11.32 14.66
CA LYS A 64 14.49 11.63 14.34
C LYS A 64 14.82 13.10 14.58
N ARG A 65 13.96 14.01 14.12
CA ARG A 65 14.15 15.46 14.33
C ARG A 65 14.13 15.84 15.80
N LEU A 66 13.21 15.28 16.60
CA LEU A 66 13.12 15.56 18.03
C LEU A 66 14.31 14.96 18.79
N SER A 67 14.68 13.71 18.50
CA SER A 67 15.85 13.05 19.06
C SER A 67 17.12 13.85 18.77
N THR A 68 17.32 14.35 17.54
CA THR A 68 18.46 15.20 17.21
C THR A 68 18.50 16.48 18.04
N ARG A 69 17.34 17.09 18.30
CA ARG A 69 17.25 18.33 19.11
C ARG A 69 17.49 18.09 20.59
N ARG A 70 17.05 16.96 21.13
CA ARG A 70 17.12 16.69 22.57
C ARG A 70 18.40 15.98 23.00
N PHE A 71 18.85 15.02 22.19
CA PHE A 71 19.98 14.15 22.51
C PHE A 71 21.25 14.48 21.70
N GLY A 72 21.15 15.37 20.72
CA GLY A 72 22.24 15.61 19.76
C GLY A 72 22.22 14.59 18.61
N PRO A 73 23.30 14.49 17.81
CA PRO A 73 23.33 13.65 16.61
C PRO A 73 22.87 12.21 16.87
N VAL A 74 21.83 11.78 16.16
CA VAL A 74 21.28 10.43 16.29
C VAL A 74 22.22 9.43 15.58
N PRO A 75 22.70 8.38 16.27
CA PRO A 75 23.55 7.38 15.65
C PRO A 75 22.85 6.62 14.52
N ALA A 76 23.62 6.15 13.53
CA ALA A 76 23.06 5.44 12.36
C ALA A 76 22.28 4.17 12.71
N TRP A 77 22.61 3.48 13.82
CA TRP A 77 21.83 2.32 14.28
C TRP A 77 20.43 2.72 14.76
N ALA A 78 20.32 3.89 15.41
CA ALA A 78 19.07 4.41 15.93
C ALA A 78 18.17 4.89 14.78
N GLU A 79 18.74 5.56 13.78
CA GLU A 79 17.99 5.94 12.57
C GLU A 79 17.38 4.72 11.88
N ARG A 80 18.18 3.65 11.66
CA ARG A 80 17.68 2.41 11.06
C ARG A 80 16.56 1.77 11.88
N ARG A 81 16.67 1.79 13.21
CA ARG A 81 15.64 1.24 14.10
C ARG A 81 14.35 2.07 14.03
N ILE A 82 14.47 3.39 13.99
CA ILE A 82 13.33 4.30 13.84
C ILE A 82 12.65 4.11 12.48
N ASP A 83 13.42 3.94 11.40
CA ASP A 83 12.87 3.74 10.05
C ASP A 83 12.19 2.37 9.86
N ALA A 84 12.58 1.36 10.64
CA ALA A 84 11.99 0.02 10.61
C ALA A 84 10.85 -0.16 11.62
N ALA A 85 10.57 0.84 12.46
CA ALA A 85 9.59 0.71 13.53
C ALA A 85 8.15 0.77 13.03
N THR A 86 7.28 0.06 13.74
CA THR A 86 5.83 0.15 13.54
C THR A 86 5.29 1.49 14.06
N VAL A 87 4.12 1.91 13.56
CA VAL A 87 3.44 3.13 14.03
C VAL A 87 3.27 3.14 15.56
N ALA A 88 2.86 2.02 16.15
CA ALA A 88 2.67 1.90 17.59
C ALA A 88 3.97 2.07 18.39
N GLN A 89 5.09 1.55 17.88
CA GLN A 89 6.41 1.78 18.51
C GLN A 89 6.82 3.24 18.41
N LEU A 90 6.62 3.85 17.24
CA LEU A 90 6.91 5.27 17.03
C LEU A 90 6.07 6.17 17.94
N ASP A 91 4.80 5.86 18.17
CA ASP A 91 3.94 6.58 19.11
C ASP A 91 4.47 6.48 20.54
N GLY A 92 4.77 5.27 21.02
CA GLY A 92 5.34 5.10 22.36
C GLY A 92 6.66 5.86 22.55
N TRP A 93 7.50 5.93 21.52
CA TRP A 93 8.74 6.72 21.56
C TRP A 93 8.49 8.23 21.44
N LEU A 94 7.47 8.67 20.70
CA LEU A 94 7.08 10.07 20.65
C LEU A 94 6.52 10.55 21.98
N ASP A 95 5.75 9.72 22.68
CA ASP A 95 5.24 10.04 24.01
C ASP A 95 6.37 10.08 25.05
N GLY A 96 7.31 9.13 25.00
CA GLY A 96 8.46 9.08 25.91
C GLY A 96 9.61 10.03 25.56
N ILE A 97 9.52 10.79 24.46
CA ILE A 97 10.63 11.62 23.93
C ILE A 97 11.07 12.70 24.90
N PHE A 98 10.24 13.11 25.87
CA PHE A 98 10.58 14.15 26.84
C PHE A 98 11.00 13.58 28.21
N ASP A 99 10.81 12.29 28.45
CA ASP A 99 11.13 11.63 29.71
C ASP A 99 12.46 10.87 29.68
N ALA A 100 12.83 10.27 28.54
CA ALA A 100 14.07 9.48 28.40
C ALA A 100 15.33 10.33 28.66
N ALA A 101 16.45 9.81 29.17
CA ALA A 101 17.64 10.66 29.34
C ALA A 101 18.47 10.76 28.04
N ASN A 102 18.38 9.76 27.18
CA ASN A 102 19.16 9.64 25.95
C ASN A 102 18.40 8.76 24.92
N VAL A 103 18.99 8.57 23.73
CA VAL A 103 18.38 7.77 22.67
C VAL A 103 18.25 6.28 23.03
N GLU A 104 19.20 5.71 23.76
CA GLU A 104 19.20 4.31 24.16
C GLU A 104 18.10 4.03 25.19
N ASP A 105 17.86 4.95 26.12
CA ASP A 105 16.73 4.87 27.06
C ASP A 105 15.39 4.90 26.33
N LEU A 106 15.31 5.64 25.22
CA LEU A 106 14.07 5.83 24.48
C LEU A 106 13.71 4.64 23.59
N ILE A 107 14.66 4.19 22.77
CA ILE A 107 14.40 3.19 21.73
C ILE A 107 15.08 1.84 22.01
N GLY A 108 15.77 1.72 23.13
CA GLY A 108 16.61 0.59 23.51
C GLY A 108 18.04 0.70 22.98
N PRO A 109 18.97 -0.12 23.51
CA PRO A 109 20.36 -0.13 23.09
C PRO A 109 20.52 -0.62 21.64
N ALA A 110 21.67 -0.36 21.04
CA ALA A 110 22.05 -0.94 19.75
C ALA A 110 21.98 -2.46 19.85
N SER A 111 21.12 -3.10 19.05
CA SER A 111 21.15 -4.55 18.90
C SER A 111 22.52 -4.93 18.32
N GLY A 112 23.32 -5.66 19.11
CA GLY A 112 24.60 -6.23 18.69
C GLY A 112 24.43 -7.30 17.62
#